data_AF-A0A3C0MFD5-F1
#
_entry.id   AF-A0A3C0MFD5-F1
#
_cell.length_a   1.000
_cell.length_b   1.000
_cell.length_c   1.000
_cell.angle_alpha   90.00
_cell.angle_beta   90.00
_cell.angle_gamma   90.00
#
_symmetry.space_group_name_H-M   'P 1'
#
loop_
_entity.id
_entity.type
_entity.pdbx_description
1 polymer ?
#
loop_
_entity_poly.entity_id
_entity_poly.type
_entity_poly.pdbx_seq_one_letter_code
_entity_poly.pdbx_strand_id
1 'polypeptide(L)' 'MSMRWKKLIGVFALLLIIFVYALLVTSLAVRILPTAGPVVEFLFYAVAGIAWVVPVRYLIVWMQTPGRADQPPPA' A
#
# COMPACT_ATOMS: atom_id res chain seq x y z
N MET A 1 -5.23 -22.03 -9.89
CA MET A 1 -6.16 -21.03 -10.48
C MET A 1 -5.39 -20.13 -11.42
N SER A 2 -5.92 -19.87 -12.62
CA SER A 2 -5.20 -19.22 -13.72
C SER A 2 -4.57 -17.89 -13.30
N MET A 3 -3.28 -17.73 -13.61
CA MET A 3 -2.38 -16.61 -13.28
C MET A 3 -2.99 -15.20 -13.49
N ARG A 4 -4.02 -15.09 -14.34
CA ARG A 4 -4.75 -13.87 -14.68
C ARG A 4 -5.59 -13.32 -13.52
N TRP A 5 -6.17 -14.18 -12.68
CA TRP A 5 -7.01 -13.75 -11.54
C TRP A 5 -6.17 -13.14 -10.40
N LYS A 6 -4.98 -13.70 -10.11
CA LYS A 6 -4.06 -13.14 -9.12
C LYS A 6 -3.61 -11.72 -9.49
N LYS A 7 -3.39 -11.45 -10.79
CA LYS A 7 -3.04 -10.10 -11.28
C LYS A 7 -4.20 -9.11 -11.13
N LEU A 8 -5.44 -9.50 -11.43
CA LEU A 8 -6.61 -8.63 -11.26
C LEU A 8 -6.86 -8.27 -9.78
N ILE A 9 -6.77 -9.27 -8.89
CA ILE A 9 -6.95 -9.05 -7.45
C ILE A 9 -5.85 -8.15 -6.89
N GLY A 10 -4.60 -8.28 -7.36
CA GLY A 10 -3.51 -7.40 -6.97
C GLY A 10 -3.77 -5.92 -7.30
N VAL A 11 -4.35 -5.64 -8.47
CA VAL A 11 -4.69 -4.26 -8.87
C VAL A 11 -5.81 -3.70 -7.99
N PHE A 12 -6.88 -4.46 -7.75
CA PHE A 12 -7.97 -4.00 -6.87
C PHE A 12 -7.51 -3.83 -5.43
N ALA A 13 -6.66 -4.73 -4.92
CA ALA A 13 -6.08 -4.61 -3.58
C ALA A 13 -5.18 -3.37 -3.46
N LEU A 14 -4.36 -3.06 -4.49
CA LEU A 14 -3.57 -1.83 -4.53
C LEU A 14 -4.46 -0.59 -4.43
N LEU A 15 -5.50 -0.54 -5.26
CA LEU A 15 -6.44 0.59 -5.29
C LEU A 15 -7.14 0.76 -3.96
N LEU A 16 -7.60 -0.33 -3.34
CA LEU A 16 -8.26 -0.31 -2.04
C LEU A 16 -7.33 0.19 -0.95
N ILE A 17 -6.08 -0.31 -0.91
CA ILE A 17 -5.07 0.11 0.06
C ILE A 17 -4.76 1.60 -0.09
N ILE A 18 -4.54 2.08 -1.31
CA ILE A 18 -4.29 3.50 -1.59
C ILE A 18 -5.50 4.36 -1.19
N PHE A 19 -6.71 3.90 -1.49
CA PHE A 19 -7.93 4.63 -1.16
C PHE A 19 -8.10 4.79 0.35
N VAL A 20 -7.98 3.70 1.12
CA VAL A 20 -8.06 3.74 2.59
C VAL A 20 -6.92 4.59 3.17
N TYR A 21 -5.72 4.47 2.62
CA TYR A 21 -4.56 5.25 3.07
C TYR A 21 -4.76 6.76 2.87
N ALA A 22 -5.21 7.17 1.68
CA ALA A 22 -5.49 8.57 1.37
C ALA A 22 -6.55 9.16 2.31
N LEU A 23 -7.60 8.41 2.61
CA LEU A 23 -8.62 8.83 3.58
C LEU A 23 -8.03 9.01 4.99
N LEU A 24 -7.21 8.07 5.46
CA LEU A 24 -6.56 8.16 6.76
C LEU A 24 -5.62 9.37 6.85
N VAL A 25 -4.73 9.54 5.86
CA VAL A 25 -3.79 10.66 5.82
C VAL A 25 -4.52 11.98 5.75
N THR A 26 -5.53 12.11 4.90
CA THR A 26 -6.30 13.36 4.77
C THR A 26 -7.09 13.66 6.05
N SER A 27 -7.68 12.65 6.69
CA SER A 27 -8.39 12.82 7.97
C SER A 27 -7.45 13.25 9.10
N LEU A 28 -6.25 12.65 9.18
CA LEU A 28 -5.22 13.10 10.11
C LEU A 28 -4.74 14.51 9.79
N ALA A 29 -4.54 14.81 8.51
CA ALA A 29 -4.06 16.12 8.05
C ALA A 29 -5.02 17.22 8.49
N VAL A 30 -6.31 17.07 8.24
CA VAL A 30 -7.35 18.04 8.64
C VAL A 30 -7.41 18.26 10.16
N ARG A 31 -7.01 17.27 10.97
CA ARG A 31 -6.96 17.41 12.44
C ARG A 31 -5.68 18.09 12.93
N ILE A 32 -4.54 17.80 12.29
CA ILE A 32 -3.22 18.19 12.77
C ILE A 32 -2.79 19.53 12.16
N LEU A 33 -2.97 19.72 10.84
CA LEU A 33 -2.50 20.91 10.12
C LEU A 33 -3.09 22.25 10.62
N PRO A 34 -4.37 22.37 11.04
CA PRO A 34 -4.93 23.67 11.43
C PRO A 34 -4.28 24.29 12.68
N THR A 35 -3.66 23.47 13.53
CA THR A 35 -2.99 23.92 14.77
C THR A 35 -1.47 23.72 14.70
N ALA A 36 -0.97 23.17 13.59
CA ALA A 36 0.44 22.86 13.39
C ALA A 36 1.16 24.00 12.68
N GLY A 37 2.38 24.29 13.13
CA GLY A 37 3.31 25.16 12.40
C GLY A 37 3.93 24.47 11.18
N PRO A 38 4.63 25.21 10.30
CA PRO A 38 5.17 24.72 9.02
C PRO A 38 6.14 23.52 9.16
N VAL A 39 6.83 23.41 10.30
CA VAL A 39 7.73 22.27 10.58
C VAL A 39 6.95 20.97 10.77
N VAL A 40 5.81 21.03 11.45
CA VAL A 40 4.97 19.85 11.72
C VAL A 40 4.26 19.41 10.45
N GLU A 41 3.84 20.36 9.60
CA GLU A 41 3.29 20.05 8.28
C GLU A 41 4.31 19.32 7.39
N PHE A 42 5.56 19.80 7.36
CA PHE A 42 6.64 19.11 6.64
C PHE A 42 6.89 17.69 7.17
N LEU A 43 7.02 17.53 8.49
CA LEU A 43 7.23 16.22 9.11
C LEU A 43 6.04 15.29 8.86
N PHE A 44 4.81 15.80 8.91
CA PHE A 44 3.61 15.03 8.64
C PHE A 44 3.62 14.47 7.22
N TYR A 45 3.89 15.30 6.21
CA TYR A 45 3.98 14.83 4.82
C TYR A 45 5.19 13.93 4.58
N ALA A 46 6.34 14.17 5.22
CA ALA A 46 7.50 13.29 5.13
C ALA A 46 7.18 11.89 5.70
N VAL A 47 6.57 11.82 6.88
CA VAL A 47 6.18 10.56 7.50
C VAL A 47 5.06 9.89 6.71
N ALA A 48 4.04 10.62 6.24
CA ALA A 48 3.01 10.07 5.37
C ALA A 48 3.58 9.58 4.03
N GLY A 49 4.61 10.25 3.49
CA GLY A 49 5.31 9.81 2.29
C GLY A 49 6.22 8.60 2.49
N ILE A 50 6.59 8.26 3.73
CA ILE A 50 7.38 7.05 4.04
C ILE A 50 6.47 5.90 4.49
N ALA A 51 5.43 6.20 5.26
CA ALA A 51 4.52 5.22 5.82
C ALA A 51 3.79 4.41 4.73
N TRP A 52 3.51 4.99 3.55
CA TRP A 52 2.88 4.27 2.44
C TRP A 52 3.78 3.19 1.78
N VAL A 53 5.10 3.23 2.02
CA VAL A 53 6.04 2.25 1.44
C VAL A 53 5.78 0.85 2.01
N VAL A 54 5.38 0.76 3.28
CA VAL A 54 5.06 -0.51 3.95
C VAL A 54 3.91 -1.26 3.26
N PRO A 55 2.72 -0.65 3.05
CA PRO A 55 1.63 -1.32 2.34
C PRO A 55 2.00 -1.71 0.90
N VAL A 56 2.73 -0.87 0.18
CA VAL A 56 3.18 -1.17 -1.20
C VAL A 56 4.12 -2.37 -1.23
N ARG A 57 5.13 -2.39 -0.35
CA ARG A 57 6.03 -3.53 -0.19
C ARG A 57 5.26 -4.81 0.07
N TYR A 58 4.31 -4.78 1.01
CA TYR A 58 3.52 -5.95 1.37
C TYR A 58 2.74 -6.49 0.16
N LEU A 59 2.11 -5.59 -0.60
CA LEU A 59 1.40 -5.96 -1.82
C LEU A 59 2.33 -6.53 -2.89
N ILE A 60 3.48 -5.90 -3.14
CA ILE A 60 4.46 -6.37 -4.14
C ILE A 60 4.96 -7.76 -3.79
N VAL A 61 5.33 -8.01 -2.54
CA VAL A 61 5.77 -9.34 -2.06
C VAL A 61 4.65 -10.37 -2.25
N TRP A 62 3.41 -10.00 -1.94
CA TRP A 62 2.26 -10.86 -2.15
C TRP A 62 2.01 -11.18 -3.64
N MET A 63 2.17 -10.19 -4.53
CA MET A 63 2.06 -10.36 -5.98
C MET A 63 3.20 -11.20 -6.57
N GLN A 64 4.43 -11.02 -6.04
CA GLN A 64 5.63 -11.74 -6.47
C GLN A 64 5.70 -13.16 -5.90
N THR A 65 4.96 -13.48 -4.85
CA THR A 65 4.90 -14.84 -4.29
C THR A 65 4.34 -15.80 -5.36
N PRO A 66 5.17 -16.71 -5.90
CA PRO A 66 4.75 -17.66 -6.92
C PRO A 66 3.58 -18.48 -6.37
N GLY A 67 2.53 -18.66 -7.18
CA GLY A 67 1.50 -19.61 -6.81
C GLY A 67 2.14 -21.00 -6.80
N ARG A 68 1.81 -21.83 -5.82
CA ARG A 68 2.27 -23.22 -5.70
C ARG A 68 2.05 -24.11 -6.96
N ALA A 69 1.36 -23.59 -7.97
CA ALA A 69 1.11 -24.22 -9.26
C ALA A 69 2.32 -24.21 -10.23
N ASP A 70 3.38 -23.46 -9.94
CA ASP A 70 4.56 -23.37 -10.82
C ASP A 70 5.72 -24.28 -10.38
N GLN A 71 5.53 -25.12 -9.35
CA GLN A 71 6.55 -26.08 -8.92
C GLN A 71 6.68 -27.18 -9.98
N PRO A 72 7.89 -27.38 -10.58
CA PRO A 72 8.14 -28.55 -11.41
C PRO A 72 7.90 -29.81 -10.58
N PRO A 73 7.39 -30.90 -11.19
CA PRO A 73 7.23 -32.17 -10.48
C PRO A 73 8.56 -32.58 -9.83
N PRO A 74 8.58 -33.06 -8.58
CA PRO A 74 9.79 -33.66 -8.03
C PRO A 74 10.18 -34.85 -8.91
N ALA A 75 11.43 -34.82 -9.40
CA ALA A 75 12.03 -35.87 -10.22
C ALA A 75 12.17 -37.19 -9.45
#